data_AF-A0A0G0KA58-F1
#
_entry.id   AF-A0A0G0KA58-F1
#
_cell.length_a   1.000
_cell.length_b   1.000
_cell.length_c   1.000
_cell.angle_alpha   90.00
_cell.angle_beta   90.00
_cell.angle_gamma   90.00
#
_symmetry.space_group_name_H-M   'P 1'
#
loop_
_entity.id
_entity.type
_entity.pdbx_description
1 polymer ?
#
loop_
_entity_poly.entity_id
_entity_poly.type
_entity_poly.pdbx_seq_one_letter_code
_entity_poly.pdbx_strand_id
1 'polypeptide(L)'
;IDDFTGKNWRIVLGNPSLGPSKFSPRICQEKGISYSAPLKITATLINKRTGKEVTQDVFLGDLPQMTARGTFVVNGIERAVINQIVRSPGVYFSGNLDISSGRMLYMSEVRPLRGSWLEFEVSKNDVIAARIDRRRKVVGTAFLRAMGLSSDEEILNTFKDVDLGDNHKYITSTLAKDSSKT
;
A
#
# COMPACT_ATOMS: atom_id res chain seq x y z
N ILE A 1 -17.01 6.20 9.09
CA ILE A 1 -16.02 5.32 9.75
C ILE A 1 -16.62 4.88 11.08
N ASP A 2 -16.72 3.58 11.30
CA ASP A 2 -17.33 3.01 12.52
C ASP A 2 -16.26 2.67 13.56
N ASP A 3 -16.66 2.63 14.83
CA ASP A 3 -15.81 2.14 15.92
C ASP A 3 -15.50 0.65 15.78
N PHE A 4 -14.49 0.16 16.51
CA PHE A 4 -14.06 -1.24 16.44
C PHE A 4 -15.21 -2.24 16.68
N THR A 5 -16.16 -1.89 17.56
CA THR A 5 -17.31 -2.75 17.85
C THR A 5 -18.43 -2.65 16.81
N GLY A 6 -18.41 -1.60 15.99
CA GLY A 6 -19.47 -1.22 15.06
C GLY A 6 -20.78 -0.76 15.73
N LYS A 7 -20.87 -0.77 17.06
CA LYS A 7 -22.13 -0.61 17.80
C LYS A 7 -22.28 0.74 18.49
N ASN A 8 -21.21 1.45 18.79
CA ASN A 8 -21.27 2.59 19.69
C ASN A 8 -21.15 3.93 18.96
N TRP A 9 -20.14 4.07 18.12
CA TRP A 9 -19.77 5.37 17.55
C TRP A 9 -19.55 5.27 16.05
N ARG A 10 -19.90 6.35 15.37
CA ARG A 10 -19.61 6.56 13.96
C ARG A 10 -19.13 7.99 13.76
N ILE A 11 -18.03 8.16 13.03
CA ILE A 11 -17.60 9.47 12.56
C ILE A 11 -17.84 9.58 11.05
N VAL A 12 -18.44 10.68 10.64
CA VAL A 12 -18.64 11.07 9.23
C VAL A 12 -17.76 12.27 8.97
N LEU A 13 -16.92 12.17 7.95
CA LEU A 13 -16.05 13.27 7.52
C LEU A 13 -16.68 13.91 6.28
N GLY A 14 -17.01 15.18 6.38
CA GLY A 14 -17.54 15.99 5.30
C GLY A 14 -16.45 16.51 4.37
N ASN A 15 -16.82 17.46 3.52
CA ASN A 15 -15.92 18.01 2.51
C ASN A 15 -14.82 18.86 3.15
N PRO A 16 -13.57 18.74 2.67
CA PRO A 16 -12.50 19.63 3.09
C PRO A 16 -12.74 21.05 2.57
N SER A 17 -12.38 22.03 3.39
CA SER A 17 -12.34 23.45 3.02
C SER A 17 -10.96 24.03 3.33
N LEU A 18 -10.47 24.89 2.45
CA LEU A 18 -9.26 25.67 2.66
C LEU A 18 -9.65 27.09 3.01
N GLY A 19 -9.17 27.59 4.15
CA GLY A 19 -9.26 29.01 4.47
C GLY A 19 -8.26 29.84 3.65
N PRO A 20 -8.32 31.17 3.76
CA PRO A 20 -7.34 32.04 3.11
C PRO A 20 -5.96 31.89 3.76
N SER A 21 -4.91 32.03 2.96
CA SER A 21 -3.55 32.18 3.48
C SER A 21 -3.42 33.47 4.29
N LYS A 22 -2.79 33.38 5.46
CA LYS A 22 -2.62 34.52 6.37
C LYS A 22 -1.69 35.61 5.82
N PHE A 23 -0.71 35.22 5.02
CA PHE A 23 0.32 36.11 4.48
C PHE A 23 0.54 35.84 3.00
N SER A 24 1.09 36.83 2.28
CA SER A 24 1.53 36.65 0.90
C SER A 24 2.83 35.84 0.85
N PRO A 25 3.14 35.19 -0.29
CA PRO A 25 4.40 34.44 -0.45
C PRO A 25 5.65 35.27 -0.13
N ARG A 26 5.66 36.56 -0.52
CA ARG A 26 6.77 37.48 -0.26
C ARG A 26 7.00 37.72 1.23
N ILE A 27 5.93 37.97 1.99
CA ILE A 27 6.02 38.13 3.45
C ILE A 27 6.52 36.83 4.09
N CYS A 28 6.06 35.68 3.59
CA CYS A 28 6.52 34.38 4.09
C CYS A 28 8.03 34.17 3.90
N GLN A 29 8.57 34.57 2.74
CA GLN A 29 10.01 34.54 2.47
C GLN A 29 10.79 35.47 3.41
N GLU A 30 10.38 36.75 3.49
CA GLU A 30 11.03 37.77 4.33
C GLU A 30 11.03 37.41 5.82
N LYS A 31 9.95 36.79 6.32
CA LYS A 31 9.80 36.42 7.74
C LYS A 31 10.26 35.00 8.09
N GLY A 32 10.75 34.22 7.12
CA GLY A 32 11.18 32.84 7.40
C GLY A 32 10.03 31.87 7.73
N ILE A 33 8.79 32.15 7.29
CA ILE A 33 7.60 31.34 7.58
C ILE A 33 7.08 30.63 6.33
N SER A 34 6.18 29.66 6.49
CA SER A 34 5.59 28.93 5.36
C SER A 34 4.39 29.68 4.75
N TYR A 35 4.25 29.62 3.43
CA TYR A 35 3.06 30.09 2.71
C TYR A 35 2.04 28.94 2.67
N SER A 36 1.05 29.02 3.55
CA SER A 36 0.07 27.96 3.77
C SER A 36 -1.33 28.52 4.02
N ALA A 37 -2.32 27.64 3.95
CA ALA A 37 -3.72 27.92 4.22
C ALA A 37 -4.27 26.90 5.21
N PRO A 38 -5.13 27.28 6.17
CA PRO A 38 -5.67 26.35 7.13
C PRO A 38 -6.66 25.39 6.45
N LEU A 39 -6.39 24.09 6.54
CA LEU A 39 -7.27 23.02 6.09
C LEU A 39 -8.22 22.62 7.22
N LYS A 40 -9.51 22.67 6.93
CA LYS A 40 -10.56 22.23 7.85
C LYS A 40 -11.45 21.18 7.19
N ILE A 41 -12.03 20.31 7.99
CA ILE A 41 -13.11 19.42 7.57
C ILE A 41 -14.28 19.57 8.54
N THR A 42 -15.50 19.42 8.04
CA THR A 42 -16.66 19.23 8.93
C THR A 42 -16.71 17.78 9.36
N ALA A 43 -16.63 17.50 10.66
CA ALA A 43 -16.72 16.16 11.21
C ALA A 43 -17.99 16.02 12.06
N THR A 44 -18.76 14.96 11.81
CA THR A 44 -19.95 14.61 12.59
C THR A 44 -19.70 13.34 13.37
N LEU A 45 -19.74 13.43 14.70
CA LEU A 45 -19.69 12.28 15.60
C LEU A 45 -21.11 11.85 15.96
N ILE A 46 -21.45 10.61 15.65
CA ILE A 46 -22.76 10.01 15.87
C ILE A 46 -22.64 8.96 16.96
N ASN A 47 -23.42 9.11 18.03
CA ASN A 47 -23.61 8.08 19.04
C ASN A 47 -24.77 7.16 18.63
N LYS A 48 -24.47 5.94 18.22
CA LYS A 48 -25.48 4.99 17.72
C LYS A 48 -26.45 4.51 18.81
N ARG A 49 -26.06 4.55 20.08
CA ARG A 49 -26.90 4.10 21.21
C ARG A 49 -27.96 5.13 21.58
N THR A 50 -27.61 6.42 21.49
CA THR A 50 -28.49 7.52 21.89
C THR A 50 -29.11 8.27 20.72
N GLY A 51 -28.62 8.06 19.50
CA GLY A 51 -29.04 8.79 18.30
C GLY A 51 -28.54 10.25 18.26
N LYS A 52 -27.73 10.69 19.23
CA LYS A 52 -27.21 12.05 19.27
C LYS A 52 -26.07 12.24 18.27
N GLU A 53 -26.07 13.39 17.61
CA GLU A 53 -25.04 13.80 16.66
C GLU A 53 -24.42 15.13 17.08
N VAL A 54 -23.09 15.22 16.95
CA VAL A 54 -22.32 16.44 17.20
C VAL A 54 -21.50 16.74 15.97
N THR A 55 -21.77 17.87 15.31
CA THR A 55 -21.05 18.32 14.11
C THR A 55 -20.16 19.50 14.45
N GLN A 56 -18.90 19.44 14.05
CA GLN A 56 -17.90 20.50 14.27
C GLN A 56 -16.95 20.64 13.10
N ASP A 57 -16.47 21.86 12.88
CA ASP A 57 -15.35 22.11 11.97
C ASP A 57 -14.03 21.84 12.68
N VAL A 58 -13.32 20.81 12.21
CA VAL A 58 -12.06 20.34 12.76
C VAL A 58 -10.92 20.87 11.90
N PHE A 59 -9.98 21.57 12.53
CA PHE A 59 -8.73 21.97 11.90
C PHE A 59 -7.80 20.76 11.77
N LEU A 60 -7.38 20.46 10.53
CA LEU A 60 -6.47 19.34 10.24
C LEU A 60 -5.00 19.77 10.17
N GLY A 61 -4.74 21.06 9.94
CA GLY A 61 -3.39 21.58 9.78
C GLY A 61 -3.31 22.66 8.71
N ASP A 62 -2.13 23.26 8.56
CA ASP A 62 -1.85 24.23 7.52
C ASP A 62 -1.32 23.52 6.26
N LEU A 63 -2.01 23.68 5.13
CA LEU A 63 -1.63 23.10 3.85
C LEU A 63 -0.79 24.10 3.04
N PRO A 64 0.46 23.78 2.65
CA PRO A 64 1.28 24.64 1.79
C PRO A 64 0.55 24.98 0.49
N GLN A 65 0.56 26.26 0.13
CA GLN A 65 -0.13 26.75 -1.07
C GLN A 65 0.86 26.99 -2.21
N MET A 66 0.42 26.70 -3.43
CA MET A 66 1.19 26.95 -4.63
C MET A 66 1.13 28.44 -4.98
N THR A 67 2.28 29.04 -5.30
CA THR A 67 2.34 30.41 -5.80
C THR A 67 1.95 30.47 -7.28
N ALA A 68 1.72 31.68 -7.80
CA ALA A 68 1.48 31.88 -9.24
C ALA A 68 2.64 31.39 -10.15
N ARG A 69 3.83 31.15 -9.58
CA ARG A 69 5.00 30.63 -10.30
C ARG A 69 5.08 29.09 -10.30
N GLY A 70 4.13 28.39 -9.68
CA GLY A 70 4.18 26.92 -9.54
C GLY A 70 5.14 26.42 -8.45
N THR A 71 5.60 27.29 -7.57
CA THR A 71 6.50 27.00 -6.44
C THR A 71 5.75 27.01 -5.10
N PHE A 72 6.43 26.60 -4.03
CA PHE A 72 5.94 26.63 -2.65
C PHE A 72 6.96 27.35 -1.77
N VAL A 73 6.50 28.10 -0.76
CA VAL A 73 7.40 28.70 0.24
C VAL A 73 7.25 27.91 1.55
N VAL A 74 8.33 27.25 1.97
CA VAL A 74 8.38 26.44 3.19
C VAL A 74 9.48 26.97 4.08
N ASN A 75 9.12 27.47 5.26
CA ASN A 75 10.03 28.11 6.22
C ASN A 75 10.89 29.20 5.56
N GLY A 76 10.24 30.08 4.78
CA GLY A 76 10.87 31.17 4.04
C GLY A 76 11.62 30.78 2.77
N ILE A 77 11.84 29.48 2.53
CA ILE A 77 12.59 29.00 1.36
C ILE A 77 11.62 28.63 0.24
N GLU A 78 11.85 29.18 -0.95
CA GLU A 78 11.10 28.83 -2.14
C GLU A 78 11.59 27.50 -2.74
N ARG A 79 10.67 26.59 -3.00
CA ARG A 79 10.92 25.23 -3.47
C ARG A 79 9.98 24.88 -4.62
N ALA A 80 10.46 24.08 -5.56
CA ALA A 80 9.64 23.50 -6.62
C ALA A 80 9.44 22.00 -6.35
N VAL A 81 8.23 21.51 -6.59
CA VAL A 81 7.95 20.06 -6.59
C VAL A 81 8.29 19.53 -7.97
N ILE A 82 9.17 18.54 -8.04
CA ILE A 82 9.52 17.87 -9.29
C ILE A 82 8.68 16.61 -9.48
N ASN A 83 8.25 16.37 -10.71
CA ASN A 83 7.57 15.12 -11.07
C ASN A 83 8.56 13.96 -11.01
N GLN A 84 8.15 12.88 -10.34
CA GLN A 84 8.93 11.65 -10.28
C GLN A 84 8.47 10.68 -11.37
N ILE A 85 9.43 10.02 -12.03
CA ILE A 85 9.15 8.88 -12.91
C ILE A 85 9.12 7.63 -12.04
N VAL A 86 7.95 7.00 -11.94
CA VAL A 86 7.75 5.75 -11.19
C VAL A 86 7.32 4.64 -12.14
N ARG A 87 7.57 3.38 -11.76
CA ARG A 87 7.08 2.22 -12.53
C ARG A 87 5.55 2.24 -12.58
N SER A 88 5.00 1.94 -13.76
CA SER A 88 3.57 1.84 -13.95
C SER A 88 2.96 0.69 -13.13
N PRO A 89 1.65 0.73 -12.87
CA PRO A 89 0.94 -0.46 -12.41
C PRO A 89 1.07 -1.59 -13.43
N GLY A 90 1.17 -2.83 -12.95
CA GLY A 90 1.33 -4.00 -13.80
C GLY A 90 1.96 -5.19 -13.10
N VAL A 91 2.18 -6.26 -13.86
CA VAL A 91 2.90 -7.45 -13.41
C VAL A 91 4.29 -7.44 -14.03
N TYR A 92 5.31 -7.48 -13.19
CA TYR A 92 6.71 -7.49 -13.62
C TYR A 92 7.33 -8.84 -13.29
N PHE A 93 8.10 -9.39 -14.21
CA PHE A 93 8.91 -10.58 -13.99
C PHE A 93 10.39 -10.21 -14.06
N SER A 94 11.19 -10.78 -13.19
CA SER A 94 12.64 -10.59 -13.15
C SER A 94 13.31 -11.91 -12.81
N GLY A 95 14.57 -12.05 -13.21
CA GLY A 95 15.40 -13.19 -12.84
C GLY A 95 16.78 -12.71 -12.44
N ASN A 96 17.35 -13.33 -11.40
CA ASN A 96 18.69 -13.06 -10.92
C ASN A 96 19.49 -14.35 -10.78
N LEU A 97 20.77 -14.32 -11.14
CA LEU A 97 21.67 -15.45 -10.95
C LEU A 97 22.01 -15.59 -9.47
N ASP A 98 21.60 -16.70 -8.87
CA ASP A 98 22.02 -17.07 -7.52
C ASP A 98 23.44 -17.64 -7.58
N ILE A 99 24.41 -16.91 -7.05
CA ILE A 99 25.84 -17.27 -7.09
C ILE A 99 26.09 -18.63 -6.40
N SER A 100 25.32 -18.93 -5.34
CA SER A 100 25.56 -20.14 -4.54
C SER A 100 25.15 -21.44 -5.25
N SER A 101 24.07 -21.39 -6.03
CA SER A 101 23.54 -22.54 -6.77
C SER A 101 23.87 -22.48 -8.26
N GLY A 102 24.32 -21.35 -8.78
CA GLY A 102 24.51 -21.10 -10.22
C GLY A 102 23.20 -21.02 -11.01
N ARG A 103 22.04 -20.98 -10.34
CA ARG A 103 20.72 -21.02 -10.98
C ARG A 103 20.16 -19.62 -11.16
N MET A 104 19.44 -19.40 -12.26
CA MET A 104 18.56 -18.24 -12.39
C MET A 104 17.32 -18.43 -11.52
N LEU A 105 17.15 -17.56 -10.52
CA LEU A 105 15.97 -17.52 -9.66
C LEU A 105 15.05 -16.39 -10.11
N TYR A 106 13.78 -16.72 -10.30
CA TYR A 106 12.77 -15.80 -10.82
C TYR A 106 11.90 -15.22 -9.71
N MET A 107 11.48 -13.98 -9.92
CA MET A 107 10.53 -13.26 -9.07
C MET A 107 9.51 -12.52 -9.93
N SER A 108 8.28 -12.45 -9.43
CA SER A 108 7.22 -11.63 -9.99
C SER A 108 6.73 -10.59 -8.98
N GLU A 109 6.38 -9.40 -9.47
CA GLU A 109 5.81 -8.31 -8.67
C GLU A 109 4.50 -7.84 -9.32
N VAL A 110 3.40 -7.94 -8.59
CA VAL A 110 2.11 -7.35 -8.94
C VAL A 110 2.02 -5.98 -8.27
N ARG A 111 2.09 -4.92 -9.08
CA ARG A 111 2.10 -3.53 -8.63
C ARG A 111 0.75 -2.88 -8.95
N PRO A 112 -0.12 -2.65 -7.95
CA PRO A 112 -1.38 -1.97 -8.19
C PRO A 112 -1.17 -0.46 -8.34
N LEU A 113 -2.16 0.23 -8.92
CA LEU A 113 -2.20 1.69 -8.91
C LEU A 113 -2.42 2.24 -7.49
N ARG A 114 -3.23 1.54 -6.69
CA ARG A 114 -3.49 1.83 -5.28
C ARG A 114 -3.64 0.51 -4.52
N GLY A 115 -3.05 0.41 -3.34
CA GLY A 115 -3.18 -0.75 -2.46
C GLY A 115 -1.88 -1.54 -2.30
N SER A 116 -2.01 -2.74 -1.75
CA SER A 116 -0.88 -3.59 -1.35
C SER A 116 -0.21 -4.26 -2.55
N TRP A 117 1.12 -4.30 -2.51
CA TRP A 117 1.91 -5.04 -3.49
C TRP A 117 1.88 -6.53 -3.17
N LEU A 118 1.94 -7.36 -4.20
CA LEU A 118 2.06 -8.81 -4.07
C LEU A 118 3.29 -9.27 -4.85
N GLU A 119 4.19 -9.98 -4.19
CA GLU A 119 5.43 -10.48 -4.78
C GLU A 119 5.48 -11.99 -4.64
N PHE A 120 5.95 -12.69 -5.67
CA PHE A 120 6.28 -14.12 -5.60
C PHE A 120 7.72 -14.34 -6.01
N GLU A 121 8.48 -15.10 -5.23
CA GLU A 121 9.88 -15.42 -5.52
C GLU A 121 10.13 -16.92 -5.42
N VAL A 122 10.94 -17.42 -6.34
CA VAL A 122 11.45 -18.79 -6.34
C VAL A 122 12.77 -18.82 -5.57
N SER A 123 12.84 -19.63 -4.53
CA SER A 123 14.09 -19.85 -3.78
C SER A 123 14.94 -20.96 -4.42
N LYS A 124 16.22 -21.04 -4.03
CA LYS A 124 17.15 -22.10 -4.47
C LYS A 124 16.71 -23.53 -4.14
N ASN A 125 15.78 -23.70 -3.20
CA ASN A 125 15.22 -24.98 -2.78
C ASN A 125 13.88 -25.29 -3.47
N ASP A 126 13.58 -24.61 -4.59
CA ASP A 126 12.35 -24.75 -5.37
C ASP A 126 11.05 -24.36 -4.63
N VAL A 127 11.18 -23.72 -3.47
CA VAL A 127 10.04 -23.19 -2.72
C VAL A 127 9.67 -21.83 -3.27
N ILE A 128 8.39 -21.67 -3.61
CA ILE A 128 7.78 -20.39 -3.96
C ILE A 128 7.33 -19.70 -2.67
N ALA A 129 7.82 -18.49 -2.43
CA ALA A 129 7.35 -17.64 -1.36
C ALA A 129 6.49 -16.50 -1.91
N ALA A 130 5.42 -16.17 -1.19
CA ALA A 130 4.61 -14.98 -1.42
C ALA A 130 4.92 -13.91 -0.37
N ARG A 131 4.85 -12.64 -0.77
CA ARG A 131 5.01 -11.49 0.12
C ARG A 131 3.94 -10.44 -0.19
N ILE A 132 3.21 -10.02 0.84
CA ILE A 132 2.19 -8.97 0.74
C ILE A 132 2.74 -7.70 1.40
N ASP A 133 2.68 -6.58 0.69
CA ASP A 133 3.03 -5.23 1.19
C ASP A 133 4.44 -5.17 1.81
N ARG A 134 5.40 -5.87 1.20
CA ARG A 134 6.79 -5.97 1.66
C ARG A 134 6.96 -6.51 3.09
N ARG A 135 5.95 -7.22 3.63
CA ARG A 135 6.00 -7.83 4.97
C ARG A 135 6.75 -9.16 4.96
N ARG A 136 6.57 -9.97 6.00
CA ARG A 136 7.19 -11.30 6.12
C ARG A 136 6.76 -12.21 4.97
N LYS A 137 7.71 -13.00 4.45
CA LYS A 137 7.44 -14.05 3.47
C LYS A 137 6.54 -15.13 4.09
N VAL A 138 5.55 -15.56 3.32
CA VAL A 138 4.76 -16.77 3.57
C VAL A 138 5.01 -17.75 2.43
N VAL A 139 4.80 -19.05 2.64
CA VAL A 139 4.86 -20.00 1.52
C VAL A 139 3.73 -19.70 0.53
N GLY A 140 4.01 -19.86 -0.76
CA GLY A 140 3.06 -19.52 -1.82
C GLY A 140 1.75 -20.30 -1.72
N THR A 141 1.81 -21.57 -1.28
CA THR A 141 0.63 -22.42 -1.10
C THR A 141 -0.25 -21.98 0.07
N ALA A 142 0.31 -21.41 1.14
CA ALA A 142 -0.50 -20.84 2.22
C ALA A 142 -1.29 -19.61 1.74
N PHE A 143 -0.70 -18.81 0.83
CA PHE A 143 -1.43 -17.75 0.15
C PHE A 143 -2.55 -18.31 -0.73
N LEU A 144 -2.30 -19.37 -1.52
CA LEU A 144 -3.32 -20.02 -2.34
C LEU A 144 -4.48 -20.58 -1.51
N ARG A 145 -4.20 -21.19 -0.36
CA ARG A 145 -5.24 -21.65 0.59
C ARG A 145 -6.09 -20.50 1.11
N ALA A 146 -5.46 -19.39 1.48
CA ALA A 146 -6.17 -18.18 1.91
C ALA A 146 -7.07 -17.60 0.80
N MET A 147 -6.74 -17.86 -0.46
CA MET A 147 -7.52 -17.46 -1.64
C MET A 147 -8.60 -18.48 -2.05
N GLY A 148 -8.68 -19.64 -1.40
CA GLY A 148 -9.74 -20.63 -1.60
C GLY A 148 -9.29 -22.01 -2.12
N LEU A 149 -8.03 -22.18 -2.52
CA LEU A 149 -7.48 -23.47 -2.97
C LEU A 149 -7.04 -24.28 -1.74
N SER A 150 -7.98 -24.96 -1.10
CA SER A 150 -7.83 -25.42 0.29
C SER A 150 -7.05 -26.74 0.43
N SER A 151 -7.13 -27.64 -0.56
CA SER A 151 -6.51 -28.98 -0.49
C SER A 151 -5.24 -29.11 -1.33
N ASP A 152 -4.32 -29.99 -0.92
CA ASP A 152 -3.07 -30.26 -1.65
C ASP A 152 -3.36 -30.79 -3.06
N GLU A 153 -4.37 -31.65 -3.20
CA GLU A 153 -4.80 -32.23 -4.48
C GLU A 153 -5.33 -31.15 -5.43
N GLU A 154 -6.15 -30.22 -4.93
CA GLU A 154 -6.68 -29.11 -5.72
C GLU A 154 -5.56 -28.18 -6.21
N ILE A 155 -4.60 -27.85 -5.34
CA ILE A 155 -3.42 -27.07 -5.70
C ILE A 155 -2.59 -27.81 -6.77
N LEU A 156 -2.28 -29.09 -6.56
CA LEU A 156 -1.51 -29.88 -7.53
C LEU A 156 -2.22 -29.97 -8.88
N ASN A 157 -3.53 -30.23 -8.89
CA ASN A 157 -4.33 -30.31 -10.11
C ASN A 157 -4.41 -28.95 -10.84
N THR A 158 -4.45 -27.84 -10.11
CA THR A 158 -4.49 -26.48 -10.69
C THR A 158 -3.21 -26.15 -11.47
N PHE A 159 -2.05 -26.63 -11.00
CA PHE A 159 -0.75 -26.31 -11.60
C PHE A 159 -0.13 -27.45 -12.41
N LYS A 160 -0.84 -28.56 -12.61
CA LYS A 160 -0.33 -29.76 -13.30
C LYS A 160 0.19 -29.48 -14.72
N ASP A 161 -0.45 -28.53 -15.41
CA ASP A 161 -0.14 -28.21 -16.82
C ASP A 161 1.01 -27.19 -16.95
N VAL A 162 1.51 -26.64 -15.84
CA VAL A 162 2.58 -25.62 -15.82
C VAL A 162 3.81 -26.02 -15.00
N ASP A 163 3.68 -26.87 -13.98
CA ASP A 163 4.81 -27.39 -13.18
C ASP A 163 5.42 -28.66 -13.82
N LEU A 164 5.82 -28.51 -15.09
CA LEU A 164 6.25 -29.62 -15.95
C LEU A 164 7.74 -29.99 -15.80
N GLY A 165 8.52 -29.23 -15.04
CA GLY A 165 9.97 -29.46 -14.93
C GLY A 165 10.31 -30.81 -14.30
N ASP A 166 11.17 -31.60 -14.95
CA ASP A 166 11.56 -32.92 -14.43
C ASP A 166 12.48 -32.81 -13.20
N ASN A 167 13.38 -31.82 -13.20
CA ASN A 167 14.35 -31.59 -12.13
C ASN A 167 13.87 -30.62 -11.04
N HIS A 168 12.82 -29.84 -11.32
CA HIS A 168 12.30 -28.81 -10.42
C HIS A 168 10.79 -28.89 -10.38
N LYS A 169 10.26 -29.38 -9.25
CA LYS A 169 8.83 -29.45 -8.94
C LYS A 169 8.51 -28.39 -7.91
N TYR A 170 8.13 -27.20 -8.36
CA TYR A 170 7.97 -26.03 -7.50
C TYR A 170 6.78 -26.16 -6.57
N ILE A 171 5.66 -26.70 -7.04
CA ILE A 171 4.43 -26.81 -6.26
C ILE A 171 4.60 -27.86 -5.17
N THR A 172 5.13 -29.04 -5.51
CA THR A 172 5.41 -30.11 -4.55
C THR A 172 6.41 -29.65 -3.47
N SER A 173 7.48 -28.98 -3.87
CA SER A 173 8.49 -28.45 -2.93
C SER A 173 7.91 -27.38 -2.00
N THR A 174 7.00 -26.54 -2.52
CA THR A 174 6.31 -25.51 -1.73
C THR A 174 5.32 -26.12 -0.74
N LEU A 175 4.51 -27.10 -1.18
CA LEU A 175 3.57 -27.84 -0.32
C LEU A 175 4.29 -28.59 0.82
N ALA A 176 5.49 -29.11 0.58
CA ALA A 176 6.30 -29.78 1.60
C ALA A 176 6.78 -28.83 2.71
N LYS A 177 6.85 -27.52 2.44
CA LYS A 177 7.20 -26.47 3.42
C LYS A 177 5.98 -25.77 4.00
N ASP A 178 4.79 -26.18 3.60
CA ASP A 178 3.55 -25.56 4.03
C ASP A 178 3.05 -26.16 5.35
N SER A 179 3.09 -25.35 6.41
CA SER A 179 2.55 -25.69 7.73
C SER A 179 1.07 -25.32 7.91
N SER A 180 0.44 -24.69 6.90
CA SER A 180 -0.96 -24.27 6.95
C SER A 180 -1.95 -25.34 6.47
N LYS A 181 -1.48 -26.58 6.32
CA LYS A 181 -2.32 -27.73 5.99
C LYS A 181 -3.44 -27.85 7.01
N THR A 182 -4.66 -27.95 6.51
CA THR A 182 -5.86 -28.20 7.30
C THR A 182 -6.20 -29.67 7.24
#